data_AF-A0A9E3IQ07-F1
#
_entry.id   AF-A0A9E3IQ07-F1
#
_cell.length_a   1.000
_cell.length_b   1.000
_cell.length_c   1.000
_cell.angle_alpha   90.00
_cell.angle_beta   90.00
_cell.angle_gamma   90.00
#
_symmetry.space_group_name_H-M   'P 1'
#
loop_
_entity.id
_entity.type
_entity.pdbx_description
1 polymer ?
#
loop_
_entity_poly.entity_id
_entity_poly.type
_entity_poly.pdbx_seq_one_letter_code
_entity_poly.pdbx_strand_id
1 'polypeptide(L)'
;MAQILGNLTLTCDFIGEKWLMPVYWTLAVEAQYYVLIGLLFPLLIHRLEGVRVITIGIWILLPLIISIKGSVFGYLALFGVGIVLFLGKEQLISRAAFILLMTAACLVHYIVSDFSNAIIGLLTALAIIYSPEIKSRALEIGTISYSVYLIHMIVGGRVINLFERLPDTFFYRVSGLLIALLVTLGCSAIFYLLIEGPSHRFSKKLGVGR
;
A
#
# COMPACT_ATOMS: atom_id res chain seq x y z
N MET A 1 27.29 -5.17 -6.77
CA MET A 1 26.52 -6.42 -6.95
C MET A 1 25.49 -6.60 -5.85
N ALA A 2 25.87 -6.51 -4.57
CA ALA A 2 24.96 -6.62 -3.42
C ALA A 2 23.77 -5.66 -3.48
N GLN A 3 23.99 -4.38 -3.83
CA GLN A 3 22.90 -3.41 -4.02
C GLN A 3 21.86 -3.84 -5.06
N ILE A 4 22.28 -4.32 -6.23
CA ILE A 4 21.37 -4.76 -7.30
C ILE A 4 20.56 -5.97 -6.83
N LEU A 5 21.24 -6.95 -6.22
CA LEU A 5 20.59 -8.12 -5.66
C LEU A 5 19.54 -7.71 -4.62
N GLY A 6 19.90 -6.85 -3.67
CA GLY A 6 18.98 -6.37 -2.64
C GLY A 6 17.75 -5.64 -3.18
N ASN A 7 17.89 -4.90 -4.28
CA ASN A 7 16.74 -4.25 -4.93
C ASN A 7 15.86 -5.28 -5.66
N LEU A 8 16.46 -6.27 -6.33
CA LEU A 8 15.72 -7.34 -7.00
C LEU A 8 14.98 -8.24 -6.01
N THR A 9 15.56 -8.50 -4.84
CA THR A 9 14.97 -9.35 -3.80
C THR A 9 14.19 -8.57 -2.75
N LEU A 10 14.08 -7.25 -2.88
CA LEU A 10 13.42 -6.37 -1.90
C LEU A 10 13.97 -6.48 -0.47
N THR A 11 15.29 -6.67 -0.34
CA THR A 11 15.97 -6.88 0.96
C THR A 11 17.00 -5.81 1.32
N CYS A 12 17.06 -4.68 0.59
CA CYS A 12 18.05 -3.61 0.81
C CYS A 12 18.19 -3.18 2.27
N ASP A 13 17.09 -2.94 2.98
CA ASP A 13 17.15 -2.50 4.38
C ASP A 13 17.75 -3.57 5.32
N PHE A 14 17.61 -4.86 5.01
CA PHE A 14 18.18 -5.96 5.81
C PHE A 14 19.67 -6.15 5.60
N ILE A 15 20.17 -5.83 4.40
CA ILE A 15 21.60 -5.97 4.05
C ILE A 15 22.36 -4.63 4.11
N GLY A 16 21.71 -3.55 4.54
CA GLY A 16 22.31 -2.22 4.69
C GLY A 16 22.59 -1.50 3.36
N GLU A 17 21.90 -1.88 2.28
CA GLU A 17 22.07 -1.32 0.94
C GLU A 17 21.05 -0.21 0.64
N LYS A 18 21.38 0.66 -0.31
CA LYS A 18 20.48 1.74 -0.72
C LYS A 18 19.48 1.28 -1.78
N TRP A 19 18.22 1.68 -1.63
CA TRP A 19 17.20 1.55 -2.67
C TRP A 19 17.60 2.35 -3.92
N LEU A 20 17.53 1.73 -5.10
CA LEU A 20 17.76 2.39 -6.38
C LEU A 20 16.69 3.45 -6.67
N MET A 21 15.46 3.18 -6.23
CA MET A 21 14.33 4.09 -6.31
C MET A 21 13.77 4.32 -4.90
N PRO A 22 13.54 5.57 -4.46
CA PRO A 22 13.05 5.86 -3.11
C PRO A 22 11.70 5.24 -2.78
N VAL A 23 10.93 4.77 -3.75
CA VAL A 23 9.62 4.15 -3.51
C VAL A 23 9.73 2.65 -3.20
N TYR A 24 10.83 1.98 -3.55
CA TYR A 24 10.94 0.52 -3.43
C TYR A 24 10.87 -0.01 -2.00
N TRP A 25 11.19 0.79 -0.99
CA TRP A 25 11.01 0.37 0.41
C TRP A 25 9.54 0.10 0.74
N THR A 26 8.60 0.87 0.18
CA THR A 26 7.16 0.62 0.38
C THR A 26 6.73 -0.68 -0.30
N LEU A 27 7.24 -0.98 -1.49
CA LEU A 27 7.02 -2.26 -2.18
C LEU A 27 7.59 -3.44 -1.38
N ALA A 28 8.74 -3.27 -0.72
CA ALA A 28 9.32 -4.29 0.15
C ALA A 28 8.45 -4.58 1.38
N VAL A 29 7.91 -3.53 2.02
CA VAL A 29 6.95 -3.65 3.12
C VAL A 29 5.67 -4.33 2.66
N GLU A 30 5.17 -3.98 1.48
CA GLU A 30 3.97 -4.57 0.88
C GLU A 30 4.17 -6.07 0.55
N ALA A 31 5.33 -6.45 0.01
CA ALA A 31 5.66 -7.85 -0.25
C ALA A 31 5.72 -8.67 1.06
N GLN A 32 6.33 -8.13 2.11
CA GLN A 32 6.32 -8.75 3.45
C GLN A 32 4.91 -8.92 4.00
N TYR A 33 4.06 -7.89 3.84
CA TYR A 33 2.65 -7.95 4.22
C TYR A 33 1.90 -9.08 3.48
N TYR A 34 2.09 -9.22 2.16
CA TYR A 34 1.41 -10.26 1.38
C TYR A 34 1.83 -11.68 1.76
N VAL A 35 3.11 -11.90 2.07
CA VAL A 35 3.57 -13.19 2.60
C VAL A 35 2.93 -13.46 3.97
N LEU A 36 2.96 -12.48 4.86
CA LEU A 36 2.43 -12.61 6.22
C LEU A 36 0.92 -12.86 6.22
N ILE A 37 0.16 -12.10 5.43
CA ILE A 37 -1.29 -12.28 5.31
C ILE A 37 -1.59 -13.63 4.64
N GLY A 38 -0.83 -14.08 3.64
CA GLY A 38 -1.03 -15.38 3.00
C GLY A 38 -0.88 -16.54 3.99
N LEU A 39 0.07 -16.44 4.92
CA LEU A 39 0.27 -17.45 5.97
C LEU A 39 -0.80 -17.38 7.07
N LEU A 40 -1.24 -16.18 7.45
CA LEU A 40 -2.17 -15.96 8.56
C LEU A 40 -3.65 -15.93 8.13
N PHE A 41 -3.94 -15.90 6.83
CA PHE A 41 -5.29 -15.84 6.30
C PHE A 41 -6.21 -16.93 6.85
N PRO A 42 -5.80 -18.21 6.94
CA PRO A 42 -6.66 -19.26 7.52
C PRO A 42 -7.11 -18.98 8.97
N LEU A 43 -6.30 -18.26 9.75
CA LEU A 43 -6.64 -17.86 11.12
C LEU A 43 -7.62 -16.67 11.11
N LEU A 44 -7.46 -15.74 10.18
CA LEU A 44 -8.35 -14.57 10.02
C LEU A 44 -9.76 -14.95 9.57
N ILE A 45 -9.91 -16.05 8.82
CA ILE A 45 -11.22 -16.60 8.41
C ILE A 45 -11.61 -17.87 9.18
N HIS A 46 -10.90 -18.18 10.28
CA HIS A 46 -11.20 -19.37 11.07
C HIS A 46 -12.64 -19.34 11.59
N ARG A 47 -13.30 -20.50 11.75
CA ARG A 47 -14.73 -20.57 12.16
C ARG A 47 -15.06 -19.87 13.48
N LEU A 48 -14.13 -19.91 14.44
CA LEU A 48 -14.31 -19.33 15.78
C LEU A 48 -13.93 -17.84 15.80
N GLU A 49 -14.84 -16.99 16.26
CA GLU A 49 -14.59 -15.55 16.41
C GLU A 49 -13.40 -15.26 17.32
N GLY A 50 -13.28 -15.99 18.44
CA GLY A 50 -12.16 -15.79 19.38
C GLY A 50 -10.79 -15.98 18.72
N VAL A 51 -10.65 -16.92 17.79
CA VAL A 51 -9.39 -17.10 17.04
C VAL A 51 -9.10 -15.87 16.18
N ARG A 52 -10.10 -15.39 15.43
CA ARG A 52 -9.96 -14.19 14.58
C ARG A 52 -9.56 -12.98 15.44
N VAL A 53 -10.29 -12.72 16.52
CA VAL A 53 -10.06 -11.59 17.44
C VAL A 53 -8.67 -11.67 18.07
N ILE A 54 -8.22 -12.83 18.53
CA ILE A 54 -6.87 -13.00 19.11
C ILE A 54 -5.81 -12.77 18.04
N THR A 55 -5.95 -13.36 16.85
CA THR A 55 -4.99 -13.17 15.75
C THR A 55 -4.83 -11.70 15.38
N ILE A 56 -5.93 -10.96 15.26
CA ILE A 56 -5.91 -9.54 14.91
C ILE A 56 -5.44 -8.69 16.09
N GLY A 57 -5.81 -9.06 17.32
CA GLY A 57 -5.33 -8.39 18.52
C GLY A 57 -3.81 -8.46 18.62
N ILE A 58 -3.22 -9.64 18.41
CA ILE A 58 -1.77 -9.81 18.32
C ILE A 58 -1.20 -8.96 17.18
N TRP A 59 -1.79 -9.04 15.99
CA TRP A 59 -1.37 -8.27 14.83
C TRP A 59 -1.32 -6.76 15.11
N ILE A 60 -2.35 -6.21 15.76
CA ILE A 60 -2.45 -4.79 16.10
C ILE A 60 -1.44 -4.39 17.16
N LEU A 61 -1.21 -5.22 18.18
CA LEU A 61 -0.36 -4.88 19.33
C LEU A 61 1.14 -5.12 19.08
N LEU A 62 1.49 -5.99 18.14
CA LEU A 62 2.88 -6.36 17.85
C LEU A 62 3.81 -5.17 17.52
N PRO A 63 3.38 -4.11 16.80
CA PRO A 63 4.20 -2.91 16.56
C PRO A 63 4.68 -2.20 17.83
N LEU A 64 4.00 -2.36 18.97
CA LEU A 64 4.40 -1.75 20.24
C LEU A 64 5.65 -2.43 20.84
N ILE A 65 5.94 -3.67 20.42
CA ILE A 65 7.02 -4.49 20.95
C ILE A 65 8.15 -4.61 19.92
N ILE A 66 7.78 -4.78 18.65
CA ILE A 66 8.71 -5.03 17.55
C ILE A 66 8.60 -3.90 16.54
N SER A 67 9.65 -3.08 16.47
CA SER A 67 9.82 -2.07 15.42
C SER A 67 11.19 -2.24 14.78
N ILE A 68 11.20 -2.91 13.62
CA ILE A 68 12.41 -3.10 12.80
C ILE A 68 12.27 -2.22 11.57
N LYS A 69 13.25 -1.34 11.36
CA LYS A 69 13.29 -0.46 10.18
C LYS A 69 13.22 -1.29 8.89
N GLY A 70 12.36 -0.87 7.95
CA GLY A 70 12.17 -1.58 6.68
C GLY A 70 11.33 -2.86 6.79
N SER A 71 10.80 -3.18 7.96
CA SER A 71 9.93 -4.34 8.16
C SER A 71 8.45 -3.96 8.26
N VAL A 72 7.58 -4.89 7.83
CA VAL A 72 6.13 -4.78 7.97
C VAL A 72 5.67 -4.62 9.43
N PHE A 73 6.47 -5.06 10.41
CA PHE A 73 6.13 -4.99 11.83
C PHE A 73 5.78 -3.57 12.30
N GLY A 74 6.43 -2.54 11.77
CA GLY A 74 6.11 -1.14 12.11
C GLY A 74 4.76 -0.65 11.55
N TYR A 75 4.20 -1.35 10.56
CA TYR A 75 2.99 -0.95 9.83
C TYR A 75 1.79 -1.86 10.13
N LEU A 76 1.93 -2.87 11.00
CA LEU A 76 0.85 -3.83 11.23
C LEU A 76 -0.41 -3.19 11.80
N ALA A 77 -0.31 -2.14 12.61
CA ALA A 77 -1.47 -1.42 13.12
C ALA A 77 -2.28 -0.77 11.98
N LEU A 78 -1.60 -0.14 11.02
CA LEU A 78 -2.24 0.44 9.82
C LEU A 78 -2.90 -0.64 8.96
N PHE A 79 -2.19 -1.74 8.67
CA PHE A 79 -2.79 -2.87 7.96
C PHE A 79 -3.96 -3.49 8.75
N GLY A 80 -3.86 -3.48 10.08
CA GLY A 80 -4.88 -3.93 11.01
C GLY A 80 -6.19 -3.15 10.88
N VAL A 81 -6.14 -1.83 10.66
CA VAL A 81 -7.33 -1.02 10.34
C VAL A 81 -8.07 -1.60 9.14
N GLY A 82 -7.34 -1.91 8.05
CA GLY A 82 -7.91 -2.53 6.85
C GLY A 82 -8.49 -3.93 7.09
N ILE A 83 -7.79 -4.77 7.85
CA ILE A 83 -8.25 -6.13 8.19
C ILE A 83 -9.52 -6.08 9.06
N VAL A 84 -9.57 -5.22 10.06
CA VAL A 84 -10.76 -5.05 10.92
C VAL A 84 -11.94 -4.53 10.11
N LEU A 85 -11.73 -3.58 9.19
CA LEU A 85 -12.76 -3.11 8.25
C LEU A 85 -13.34 -4.26 7.44
N PHE A 86 -12.49 -5.09 6.84
CA PHE A 86 -12.91 -6.26 6.07
C PHE A 86 -13.77 -7.19 6.91
N LEU A 87 -13.30 -7.59 8.10
CA LEU A 87 -14.01 -8.53 8.96
C LEU A 87 -15.33 -7.95 9.49
N GLY A 88 -15.38 -6.64 9.74
CA GLY A 88 -16.61 -5.95 10.11
C GLY A 88 -17.62 -5.91 8.96
N LYS A 89 -17.18 -5.59 7.73
CA LYS A 89 -18.06 -5.56 6.54
C LYS A 89 -18.61 -6.93 6.18
N GLU A 90 -17.77 -7.97 6.26
CA GLU A 90 -18.18 -9.36 6.04
C GLU A 90 -18.92 -9.99 7.24
N GLN A 91 -19.16 -9.23 8.31
CA GLN A 91 -19.83 -9.69 9.53
C GLN A 91 -19.16 -10.92 10.18
N LEU A 92 -17.84 -11.03 10.00
CA LEU A 92 -17.02 -12.10 10.57
C LEU A 92 -16.65 -11.82 12.02
N ILE A 93 -16.94 -10.66 12.59
CA ILE A 93 -16.75 -10.39 14.02
C ILE A 93 -17.96 -9.66 14.58
N SER A 94 -18.23 -9.82 15.87
CA SER A 94 -19.30 -9.10 16.55
C SER A 94 -19.06 -7.60 16.51
N ARG A 95 -20.14 -6.80 16.62
CA ARG A 95 -20.04 -5.33 16.63
C ARG A 95 -19.15 -4.81 17.77
N ALA A 96 -19.20 -5.46 18.93
CA ALA A 96 -18.36 -5.11 20.07
C ALA A 96 -16.88 -5.35 19.75
N ALA A 97 -16.54 -6.52 19.19
CA ALA A 97 -15.18 -6.83 18.76
C ALA A 97 -14.69 -5.88 17.66
N PHE A 98 -15.55 -5.53 16.69
CA PHE A 98 -15.23 -4.57 15.65
C PHE A 98 -14.86 -3.19 16.23
N ILE A 99 -15.70 -2.63 17.10
CA ILE A 99 -15.45 -1.31 17.71
C ILE A 99 -14.18 -1.34 18.55
N LEU A 100 -13.99 -2.39 19.36
CA LEU A 100 -12.81 -2.56 20.20
C LEU A 100 -11.53 -2.64 19.36
N LEU A 101 -11.48 -3.55 18.37
CA LEU A 101 -10.31 -3.75 17.53
C LEU A 101 -10.03 -2.54 16.63
N MET A 102 -11.06 -1.88 16.11
CA MET A 102 -10.89 -0.67 15.30
C MET A 102 -10.29 0.47 16.12
N THR A 103 -10.81 0.68 17.32
CA THR A 103 -10.29 1.69 18.25
C THR A 103 -8.85 1.37 18.64
N ALA A 104 -8.56 0.10 18.97
CA ALA A 104 -7.20 -0.35 19.28
C ALA A 104 -6.25 -0.16 18.09
N ALA A 105 -6.66 -0.55 16.87
CA ALA A 105 -5.84 -0.37 15.66
C ALA A 105 -5.50 1.10 15.41
N CYS A 106 -6.49 2.00 15.51
CA CYS A 106 -6.27 3.43 15.32
C CYS A 106 -5.39 4.03 16.42
N LEU A 107 -5.60 3.64 17.68
CA LEU A 107 -4.80 4.12 18.81
C LEU A 107 -3.36 3.64 18.73
N VAL A 108 -3.14 2.35 18.45
CA VAL A 108 -1.78 1.81 18.30
C VAL A 108 -1.09 2.44 17.10
N HIS A 109 -1.79 2.57 15.97
CA HIS A 109 -1.25 3.27 14.79
C HIS A 109 -0.85 4.70 15.14
N TYR A 110 -1.65 5.44 15.91
CA TYR A 110 -1.28 6.76 16.42
C TYR A 110 -0.06 6.75 17.35
N ILE A 111 0.12 5.71 18.18
CA ILE A 111 1.26 5.60 19.09
C ILE A 111 2.56 5.29 18.33
N VAL A 112 2.51 4.43 17.31
CA VAL A 112 3.71 3.96 16.58
C VAL A 112 4.07 4.80 15.36
N SER A 113 3.13 5.61 14.86
CA SER A 113 3.33 6.51 13.72
C SER A 113 3.16 7.97 14.12
N ASP A 114 3.35 8.89 13.17
CA ASP A 114 3.05 10.30 13.36
C ASP A 114 1.55 10.62 13.24
N PHE A 115 1.15 11.75 13.83
CA PHE A 115 -0.23 12.23 13.86
C PHE A 115 -0.87 12.34 12.48
N SER A 116 -0.10 12.79 11.48
CA SER A 116 -0.59 12.95 10.11
C SER A 116 -0.95 11.58 9.51
N ASN A 117 -0.07 10.60 9.63
CA ASN A 117 -0.32 9.23 9.18
C ASN A 117 -1.50 8.57 9.93
N ALA A 118 -1.67 8.86 11.21
CA ALA A 118 -2.78 8.35 12.00
C ALA A 118 -4.14 8.88 11.50
N ILE A 119 -4.23 10.20 11.28
CA ILE A 119 -5.44 10.84 10.76
C ILE A 119 -5.76 10.33 9.35
N ILE A 120 -4.77 10.24 8.47
CA ILE A 120 -5.00 9.75 7.10
C ILE A 120 -5.53 8.31 7.12
N GLY A 121 -4.98 7.46 7.98
CA GLY A 121 -5.48 6.09 8.17
C GLY A 121 -6.95 6.06 8.61
N LEU A 122 -7.30 6.87 9.63
CA LEU A 122 -8.67 6.98 10.13
C LEU A 122 -9.63 7.53 9.06
N LEU A 123 -9.27 8.63 8.39
CA LEU A 123 -10.09 9.24 7.34
C LEU A 123 -10.29 8.27 6.17
N THR A 124 -9.27 7.50 5.81
CA THR A 124 -9.38 6.46 4.77
C THR A 124 -10.34 5.35 5.22
N ALA A 125 -10.27 4.92 6.48
CA ALA A 125 -11.20 3.93 7.03
C ALA A 125 -12.64 4.43 7.01
N LEU A 126 -12.88 5.67 7.45
CA LEU A 126 -14.19 6.30 7.41
C LEU A 126 -14.69 6.46 5.96
N ALA A 127 -13.83 6.88 5.05
CA ALA A 127 -14.15 6.95 3.64
C ALA A 127 -14.58 5.59 3.11
N ILE A 128 -13.89 4.50 3.43
CA ILE A 128 -14.28 3.14 3.00
C ILE A 128 -15.62 2.70 3.61
N ILE A 129 -15.90 3.06 4.87
CA ILE A 129 -17.17 2.72 5.54
C ILE A 129 -18.35 3.43 4.89
N TYR A 130 -18.21 4.73 4.64
CA TYR A 130 -19.30 5.60 4.18
C TYR A 130 -19.32 5.85 2.68
N SER A 131 -18.31 5.41 1.93
CA SER A 131 -18.25 5.61 0.48
C SER A 131 -19.39 4.83 -0.17
N PRO A 132 -20.27 5.50 -0.94
CA PRO A 132 -21.26 4.81 -1.75
C PRO A 132 -20.56 4.04 -2.86
N GLU A 133 -21.22 3.01 -3.39
CA GLU A 133 -20.75 2.34 -4.62
C GLU A 133 -20.80 3.32 -5.80
N ILE A 134 -19.69 3.99 -6.09
CA ILE A 134 -19.58 4.88 -7.24
C ILE A 134 -19.25 4.04 -8.47
N LYS A 135 -20.20 3.94 -9.41
CA LYS A 135 -19.99 3.29 -10.71
C LYS A 135 -19.72 4.38 -11.75
N SER A 136 -18.44 4.60 -12.08
CA SER A 136 -18.04 5.58 -13.08
C SER A 136 -16.84 5.10 -13.89
N ARG A 137 -16.86 5.36 -15.20
CA ARG A 137 -15.71 5.11 -16.08
C ARG A 137 -14.47 5.91 -15.67
N ALA A 138 -14.64 7.05 -15.00
CA ALA A 138 -13.50 7.83 -14.50
C ALA A 138 -12.69 7.05 -13.44
N LEU A 139 -13.32 6.12 -12.71
CA LEU A 139 -12.64 5.27 -11.74
C LEU A 139 -11.80 4.17 -12.41
N GLU A 140 -11.99 3.92 -13.71
CA GLU A 140 -11.15 2.99 -14.47
C GLU A 140 -9.71 3.53 -14.60
N ILE A 141 -9.47 4.83 -14.37
CA ILE A 141 -8.09 5.37 -14.24
C ILE A 141 -7.36 4.72 -13.05
N GLY A 142 -8.10 4.28 -12.02
CA GLY A 142 -7.55 3.50 -10.93
C GLY A 142 -6.91 2.17 -11.36
N THR A 143 -7.28 1.64 -12.53
CA THR A 143 -6.67 0.40 -13.06
C THR A 143 -5.19 0.53 -13.37
N ILE A 144 -4.72 1.75 -13.70
CA ILE A 144 -3.30 2.02 -13.98
C ILE A 144 -2.57 2.59 -12.75
N SER A 145 -3.21 2.63 -11.58
CA SER A 145 -2.64 3.26 -10.38
C SER A 145 -1.34 2.60 -9.94
N TYR A 146 -1.22 1.28 -10.07
CA TYR A 146 0.01 0.55 -9.76
C TYR A 146 1.14 0.89 -10.75
N SER A 147 0.85 0.91 -12.06
CA SER A 147 1.78 1.41 -13.08
C SER A 147 2.27 2.83 -12.76
N VAL A 148 1.37 3.75 -12.40
CA VAL A 148 1.72 5.11 -11.98
C VAL A 148 2.67 5.07 -10.79
N TYR A 149 2.34 4.33 -9.75
CA TYR A 149 3.19 4.19 -8.57
C TYR A 149 4.60 3.69 -8.93
N LEU A 150 4.74 2.71 -9.84
CA LEU A 150 6.04 2.17 -10.23
C LEU A 150 6.92 3.17 -11.01
N ILE A 151 6.34 3.94 -11.93
CA ILE A 151 7.14 4.72 -12.89
C ILE A 151 7.10 6.24 -12.66
N HIS A 152 6.25 6.78 -11.78
CA HIS A 152 6.10 8.23 -11.61
C HIS A 152 7.40 8.93 -11.21
N MET A 153 8.25 8.30 -10.38
CA MET A 153 9.55 8.87 -10.02
C MET A 153 10.52 8.88 -11.21
N ILE A 154 10.46 7.86 -12.08
CA ILE A 154 11.33 7.74 -13.26
C ILE A 154 10.89 8.71 -14.34
N VAL A 155 9.59 8.79 -14.62
CA VAL A 155 9.04 9.61 -15.71
C VAL A 155 8.75 11.02 -15.22
N GLY A 156 7.86 11.17 -14.25
CA GLY A 156 7.46 12.46 -13.69
C GLY A 156 8.63 13.21 -13.08
N GLY A 157 9.49 12.54 -12.32
CA GLY A 157 10.70 13.17 -11.75
C GLY A 157 11.64 13.74 -12.81
N ARG A 158 11.77 13.09 -13.99
CA ARG A 158 12.58 13.61 -15.10
C ARG A 158 11.96 14.82 -15.77
N VAL A 159 10.62 14.83 -15.91
CA VAL A 159 9.90 15.99 -16.44
C VAL A 159 10.07 17.18 -15.49
N ILE A 160 9.87 16.99 -14.19
CA ILE A 160 10.09 18.04 -13.17
C ILE A 160 11.53 18.56 -13.24
N ASN A 161 12.54 17.68 -13.33
CA ASN A 161 13.93 18.09 -13.43
C ASN A 161 14.26 18.91 -14.70
N LEU A 162 13.50 18.73 -15.79
CA LEU A 162 13.62 19.57 -16.97
C LEU A 162 13.03 20.96 -16.73
N PHE A 163 11.88 21.03 -16.06
CA PHE A 163 11.22 22.30 -15.71
C PHE A 163 11.98 23.10 -14.65
N GLU A 164 12.73 22.44 -13.76
CA GLU A 164 13.64 23.11 -12.81
C GLU A 164 14.77 23.90 -13.50
N ARG A 165 15.02 23.68 -14.80
CA ARG A 165 15.99 24.45 -15.59
C ARG A 165 15.40 25.73 -16.19
N LEU A 166 14.07 25.89 -16.11
CA LEU A 166 13.37 27.09 -16.57
C LEU A 166 13.32 28.13 -15.43
N PRO A 167 12.97 29.39 -15.73
CA PRO A 167 12.82 30.42 -14.71
C PRO A 167 11.84 29.98 -13.60
N ASP A 168 12.21 30.27 -12.35
CA ASP A 168 11.46 29.85 -11.17
C ASP A 168 10.22 30.73 -10.93
N THR A 169 9.25 30.67 -11.85
CA THR A 169 7.98 31.41 -11.77
C THR A 169 6.82 30.47 -11.51
N PHE A 170 5.74 30.99 -10.91
CA PHE A 170 4.51 30.23 -10.65
C PHE A 170 4.00 29.51 -11.91
N PHE A 171 4.04 30.18 -13.07
CA PHE A 171 3.61 29.63 -14.34
C PHE A 171 4.41 28.38 -14.74
N TYR A 172 5.74 28.42 -14.66
CA TYR A 172 6.58 27.27 -15.00
C TYR A 172 6.44 26.13 -13.99
N ARG A 173 6.31 26.42 -12.70
CA ARG A 173 6.07 25.40 -11.67
C ARG A 173 4.76 24.63 -11.90
N VAL A 174 3.66 25.36 -12.10
CA VAL A 174 2.34 24.74 -12.33
C VAL A 174 2.32 23.98 -13.65
N SER A 175 2.87 24.57 -14.71
CA SER A 175 2.97 23.90 -16.01
C SER A 175 3.81 22.62 -15.94
N GLY A 176 4.95 22.67 -15.25
CA GLY A 176 5.81 21.51 -15.04
C GLY A 176 5.11 20.39 -14.28
N LEU A 177 4.34 20.72 -13.23
CA LEU A 177 3.55 19.73 -12.49
C LEU A 177 2.46 19.10 -13.36
N LEU A 178 1.69 19.92 -14.09
CA LEU A 178 0.63 19.42 -14.98
C LEU A 178 1.18 18.53 -16.09
N ILE A 179 2.29 18.94 -16.72
CA ILE A 179 2.94 18.17 -17.77
C ILE A 179 3.55 16.89 -17.20
N ALA A 180 4.21 16.93 -16.03
CA ALA A 180 4.73 15.73 -15.38
C ALA A 180 3.62 14.73 -15.04
N LEU A 181 2.46 15.21 -14.57
CA LEU A 181 1.29 14.37 -14.31
C LEU A 181 0.77 13.73 -15.61
N LEU A 182 0.54 14.53 -16.65
CA LEU A 182 0.01 14.03 -17.93
C LEU A 182 0.94 13.01 -18.59
N VAL A 183 2.24 13.31 -18.62
CA VAL A 183 3.26 12.39 -19.19
C VAL A 183 3.35 11.12 -18.36
N THR A 184 3.31 11.23 -17.02
CA THR A 184 3.31 10.05 -16.14
C THR A 184 2.08 9.18 -16.39
N LEU A 185 0.88 9.76 -16.46
CA LEU A 185 -0.36 9.01 -16.73
C LEU A 185 -0.31 8.33 -18.11
N GLY A 186 0.15 9.05 -19.13
CA GLY A 186 0.29 8.50 -20.48
C GLY A 186 1.28 7.33 -20.55
N CYS A 187 2.48 7.49 -19.98
CA CYS A 187 3.48 6.41 -19.90
C CYS A 187 2.98 5.24 -19.05
N SER A 188 2.21 5.50 -18.00
CA SER A 188 1.66 4.45 -17.12
C SER A 188 0.59 3.64 -17.83
N ALA A 189 -0.25 4.27 -18.65
CA ALA A 189 -1.21 3.56 -19.49
C ALA A 189 -0.50 2.64 -20.51
N ILE A 190 0.59 3.11 -21.13
CA ILE A 190 1.40 2.28 -22.03
C ILE A 190 2.04 1.11 -21.27
N PHE A 191 2.64 1.37 -20.10
CA PHE A 191 3.24 0.35 -19.25
C PHE A 191 2.20 -0.70 -18.83
N TYR A 192 1.00 -0.27 -18.47
CA TYR A 192 -0.10 -1.16 -18.13
C TYR A 192 -0.48 -2.06 -19.30
N LEU A 193 -0.65 -1.51 -20.50
CA LEU A 193 -1.04 -2.28 -21.68
C LEU A 193 0.02 -3.30 -22.11
N LEU A 194 1.30 -2.94 -21.98
CA LEU A 194 2.42 -3.75 -22.48
C LEU A 194 2.99 -4.75 -21.45
N ILE A 195 2.94 -4.41 -20.16
CA ILE A 195 3.64 -5.15 -19.10
C ILE A 195 2.68 -5.63 -18.02
N GLU A 196 2.00 -4.71 -17.32
CA GLU A 196 1.18 -5.06 -16.15
C GLU A 196 -0.02 -5.95 -16.53
N GLY A 197 -0.82 -5.52 -17.50
CA GLY A 197 -1.99 -6.23 -17.99
C GLY A 197 -1.68 -7.63 -18.53
N PRO A 198 -0.68 -7.81 -19.40
CA PRO A 198 -0.22 -9.12 -19.83
C PRO A 198 0.27 -10.01 -18.68
N SER A 199 1.03 -9.45 -17.72
CA SER A 199 1.54 -10.19 -16.56
C SER A 199 0.41 -10.71 -15.67
N HIS A 200 -0.62 -9.91 -15.40
CA HIS A 200 -1.81 -10.35 -14.69
C HIS A 200 -2.54 -11.49 -15.41
N ARG A 201 -2.69 -11.39 -16.74
CA ARG A 201 -3.32 -12.46 -17.54
C ARG A 201 -2.51 -13.75 -17.50
N PHE A 202 -1.18 -13.66 -17.52
CA PHE A 202 -0.30 -14.82 -17.42
C PHE A 202 -0.38 -15.49 -16.05
N SER A 203 -0.34 -14.70 -14.97
CA SER A 203 -0.47 -15.21 -13.59
C SER A 203 -1.80 -15.96 -13.38
N LYS A 204 -2.92 -15.43 -13.89
CA LYS A 204 -4.22 -16.12 -13.85
C LYS A 204 -4.22 -17.48 -14.55
N LYS A 205 -3.46 -17.66 -15.64
CA LYS A 205 -3.36 -18.96 -16.33
C LYS A 205 -2.58 -19.99 -15.53
N LEU A 206 -1.56 -19.57 -14.80
CA LEU A 206 -0.77 -20.46 -13.93
C LEU A 206 -1.54 -20.85 -12.65
N GLY A 207 -2.44 -19.99 -12.16
CA GLY A 207 -3.26 -20.23 -10.98
C GLY A 207 -4.47 -21.14 -11.18
N VAL A 208 -4.86 -21.48 -12.43
CA VAL A 208 -6.01 -22.36 -12.75
C VAL A 208 -5.53 -23.80 -13.01
N GLY A 209 -4.51 -24.22 -12.26
CA GLY A 209 -4.00 -25.59 -12.24
C GLY A 209 -4.34 -26.34 -10.95
N ARG A 210 -5.53 -26.10 -10.36
CA ARG A 210 -6.18 -26.96 -9.35
C ARG A 210 -7.69 -26.82 -9.42
#